data_AF-A0A7C5N5X9-F1
#
_entry.id   AF-A0A7C5N5X9-F1
#
_cell.length_a   1.000
_cell.length_b   1.000
_cell.length_c   1.000
_cell.angle_alpha   90.00
_cell.angle_beta   90.00
_cell.angle_gamma   90.00
#
_symmetry.space_group_name_H-M   'P 1'
#
loop_
_entity.id
_entity.type
_entity.pdbx_description
1 polymer ?
#
loop_
_entity_poly.entity_id
_entity_poly.type
_entity_poly.pdbx_seq_one_letter_code
_entity_poly.pdbx_strand_id
1 'polypeptide(L)'
;MAATLGGALFTGAACNGDVGGGGPLDDVVEKAKEEGDDERVPTGEGIEGTVLDERVIDYGEALKTMHVKLLDVSPPLSKIKRIQGASDPQAEYESMVDEAFEDPRFTQRIIRWWRDTLRQGGGALNTAPTFAARVLVEGQPYQNLFTATENTCPSYDSDTETFVDGNCDNGVAVHAGVLTNPGSMAQFYGNMAFRRVRWIQE
;
A
#
# COMPACT_ATOMS: atom_id res chain seq x y z
N MET A 1 -11.80 16.55 -51.24
CA MET A 1 -12.50 15.28 -50.95
C MET A 1 -12.37 15.04 -49.46
N ALA A 2 -13.46 15.26 -48.73
CA ALA A 2 -13.56 15.01 -47.31
C ALA A 2 -13.82 13.51 -47.08
N ALA A 3 -13.11 12.91 -46.13
CA ALA A 3 -13.42 11.59 -45.61
C ALA A 3 -13.60 11.69 -44.09
N THR A 4 -14.70 11.09 -43.66
CA THR A 4 -15.46 11.26 -42.44
C THR A 4 -14.90 10.52 -41.22
N LEU A 5 -15.29 11.07 -40.07
CA LEU A 5 -15.08 10.65 -38.67
C LEU A 5 -15.48 9.19 -38.37
N GLY A 6 -14.72 8.56 -37.46
CA GLY A 6 -15.14 7.39 -36.69
C GLY A 6 -14.66 7.55 -35.24
N GLY A 7 -15.49 8.14 -34.38
CA GLY A 7 -15.23 8.31 -32.96
C GLY A 7 -15.57 7.04 -32.18
N ALA A 8 -14.63 6.54 -31.38
CA ALA A 8 -14.88 5.51 -30.40
C ALA A 8 -15.35 6.16 -29.09
N LEU A 9 -16.60 5.91 -28.72
CA LEU A 9 -17.18 6.28 -27.43
C LEU A 9 -16.67 5.31 -26.36
N PHE A 10 -15.96 5.82 -25.35
CA PHE A 10 -15.74 5.14 -24.09
C PHE A 10 -16.93 5.41 -23.18
N THR A 11 -17.86 4.46 -23.10
CA THR A 11 -18.90 4.42 -22.07
C THR A 11 -18.36 3.72 -20.84
N GLY A 12 -18.31 4.43 -19.71
CA GLY A 12 -17.96 3.89 -18.40
C GLY A 12 -19.00 2.86 -17.92
N ALA A 13 -18.51 1.71 -17.45
CA ALA A 13 -19.33 0.70 -16.82
C ALA A 13 -19.24 0.88 -15.30
N ALA A 14 -20.38 1.22 -14.70
CA ALA A 14 -20.62 1.17 -13.26
C ALA A 14 -20.72 -0.30 -12.82
N CYS A 15 -20.01 -0.66 -11.76
CA CYS A 15 -20.19 -1.94 -11.08
C CYS A 15 -21.35 -1.80 -10.08
N ASN A 16 -22.46 -2.50 -10.31
CA ASN A 16 -23.42 -2.84 -9.27
C ASN A 16 -23.80 -4.31 -9.45
N GLY A 17 -23.61 -5.09 -8.38
CA GLY A 17 -23.73 -6.55 -8.38
C GLY A 17 -25.18 -7.02 -8.25
N ASP A 18 -25.45 -8.18 -8.83
CA ASP A 18 -26.62 -9.01 -8.54
C ASP A 18 -26.19 -10.47 -8.66
N VAL A 19 -26.32 -11.23 -7.56
CA VAL A 19 -26.01 -12.67 -7.51
C VAL A 19 -27.21 -13.36 -6.88
N GLY A 20 -27.93 -14.13 -7.69
CA GLY A 20 -28.90 -15.15 -7.29
C GLY A 20 -29.29 -15.96 -8.53
N GLY A 21 -29.47 -17.27 -8.51
CA GLY A 21 -29.42 -18.31 -7.48
C GLY A 21 -29.91 -19.64 -8.09
N GLY A 22 -29.71 -20.77 -7.42
CA GLY A 22 -30.36 -22.07 -7.74
C GLY A 22 -29.62 -23.31 -7.21
N GLY A 23 -30.18 -23.95 -6.15
CA GLY A 23 -29.67 -25.13 -5.42
C GLY A 23 -29.77 -26.49 -6.14
N PRO A 24 -29.84 -27.69 -5.46
CA PRO A 24 -30.63 -27.97 -4.23
C PRO A 24 -30.04 -29.00 -3.20
N LEU A 25 -30.87 -29.34 -2.18
CA LEU A 25 -30.90 -30.47 -1.20
C LEU A 25 -30.25 -30.17 0.17
N ASP A 26 -30.99 -29.85 1.25
CA ASP A 26 -32.01 -30.58 2.04
C ASP A 26 -31.41 -31.34 3.26
N ASP A 27 -32.19 -31.33 4.35
CA ASP A 27 -32.02 -31.94 5.69
C ASP A 27 -31.12 -31.13 6.66
N VAL A 28 -31.62 -30.53 7.75
CA VAL A 28 -32.46 -31.08 8.82
C VAL A 28 -33.22 -29.92 9.50
N VAL A 29 -34.51 -30.07 9.80
CA VAL A 29 -35.12 -29.90 11.15
C VAL A 29 -36.64 -30.07 11.00
N GLU A 30 -37.14 -31.22 11.44
CA GLU A 30 -38.57 -31.50 11.65
C GLU A 30 -38.91 -31.39 13.15
N LYS A 31 -39.95 -30.58 13.44
CA LYS A 31 -40.93 -30.58 14.56
C LYS A 31 -40.51 -30.77 16.03
N ALA A 32 -41.00 -29.84 16.86
CA ALA A 32 -42.04 -30.03 17.90
C ALA A 32 -42.41 -28.65 18.51
N LYS A 33 -43.67 -28.19 18.46
CA LYS A 33 -44.67 -28.16 19.57
C LYS A 33 -44.13 -27.60 20.90
N GLU A 34 -44.83 -26.80 21.70
CA GLU A 34 -46.05 -25.99 21.73
C GLU A 34 -46.00 -25.34 23.15
N GLU A 35 -46.65 -24.19 23.35
CA GLU A 35 -47.03 -23.56 24.65
C GLU A 35 -46.02 -22.69 25.45
N GLY A 36 -46.48 -21.45 25.72
CA GLY A 36 -46.06 -20.53 26.82
C GLY A 36 -44.75 -19.78 26.54
N ASP A 37 -44.68 -18.45 26.41
CA ASP A 37 -45.51 -17.36 26.90
C ASP A 37 -45.44 -16.18 25.93
N ASP A 38 -46.42 -15.29 26.05
CA ASP A 38 -46.62 -14.05 25.32
C ASP A 38 -45.41 -13.11 25.42
N GLU A 39 -44.49 -13.17 24.46
CA GLU A 39 -43.62 -12.04 24.13
C GLU A 39 -43.79 -11.70 22.65
N ARG A 40 -44.52 -10.60 22.42
CA ARG A 40 -44.68 -9.99 21.11
C ARG A 40 -43.32 -9.68 20.51
N VAL A 41 -42.81 -10.58 19.66
CA VAL A 41 -41.65 -10.32 18.79
C VAL A 41 -41.99 -9.09 17.94
N PRO A 42 -41.24 -7.98 18.05
CA PRO A 42 -41.40 -6.90 17.11
C PRO A 42 -40.96 -7.44 15.76
N THR A 43 -41.89 -7.42 14.80
CA THR A 43 -41.63 -7.62 13.38
C THR A 43 -40.41 -6.79 12.99
N GLY A 44 -39.39 -7.47 12.45
CA GLY A 44 -38.06 -6.93 12.21
C GLY A 44 -38.06 -5.56 11.52
N GLU A 45 -37.92 -4.51 12.34
CA GLU A 45 -37.24 -3.29 11.94
C GLU A 45 -35.76 -3.62 11.74
N GLY A 46 -35.15 -3.01 10.73
CA GLY A 46 -33.73 -3.15 10.46
C GLY A 46 -32.93 -2.89 11.73
N ILE A 47 -31.81 -3.58 11.88
CA ILE A 47 -30.86 -3.30 12.96
C ILE A 47 -30.34 -1.88 12.70
N GLU A 48 -30.99 -0.88 13.31
CA GLU A 48 -30.56 0.51 13.27
C GLU A 48 -29.29 0.63 14.11
N GLY A 49 -28.18 0.91 13.44
CA GLY A 49 -26.89 1.18 14.08
C GLY A 49 -26.11 -0.08 14.41
N THR A 50 -25.00 -0.28 13.70
CA THR A 50 -23.94 -1.17 14.14
C THR A 50 -22.95 -0.41 15.03
N VAL A 51 -22.18 -1.10 15.88
CA VAL A 51 -21.08 -0.50 16.66
C VAL A 51 -20.04 0.21 15.77
N LEU A 52 -20.06 -0.03 14.45
CA LEU A 52 -19.21 0.64 13.48
C LEU A 52 -19.66 2.08 13.17
N ASP A 53 -20.94 2.37 13.33
CA ASP A 53 -21.54 3.69 13.08
C ASP A 53 -21.26 4.67 14.24
N GLU A 54 -20.86 4.15 15.41
CA GLU A 54 -20.44 4.94 16.59
C GLU A 54 -18.97 5.40 16.54
N ARG A 55 -18.24 5.08 15.46
CA ARG A 55 -16.80 5.41 15.35
C ARG A 55 -16.59 6.92 15.28
N VAL A 56 -15.97 7.46 16.32
CA VAL A 56 -15.50 8.86 16.34
C VAL A 56 -14.17 8.95 15.61
N ILE A 57 -14.11 9.74 14.54
CA ILE A 57 -12.88 10.02 13.80
C ILE A 57 -12.16 11.20 14.47
N ASP A 58 -11.03 10.91 15.13
CA ASP A 58 -10.17 11.94 15.71
C ASP A 58 -8.98 12.25 14.77
N TYR A 59 -9.08 13.38 14.06
CA TYR A 59 -8.02 13.86 13.17
C TYR A 59 -6.76 14.32 13.90
N GLY A 60 -6.84 14.67 15.19
CA GLY A 60 -5.69 15.02 16.01
C GLY A 60 -4.86 13.79 16.39
N GLU A 61 -5.51 12.66 16.69
CA GLU A 61 -4.82 11.38 16.87
C GLU A 61 -4.30 10.83 15.53
N ALA A 62 -5.08 10.94 14.46
CA ALA A 62 -4.65 10.56 13.12
C ALA A 62 -3.40 11.34 12.69
N LEU A 63 -3.34 12.65 12.97
CA LEU A 63 -2.17 13.49 12.68
C LEU A 63 -0.92 12.98 13.41
N LYS A 64 -1.02 12.67 14.71
CA LYS A 64 0.11 12.15 15.50
C LYS A 64 0.60 10.81 14.95
N THR A 65 -0.33 9.92 14.63
CA THR A 65 -0.01 8.61 14.08
C THR A 65 0.64 8.71 12.70
N MET A 66 0.13 9.59 11.85
CA MET A 66 0.68 9.86 10.53
C MET A 66 2.12 10.37 10.63
N HIS A 67 2.35 11.38 11.46
CA HIS A 67 3.66 12.02 11.61
C HIS A 67 4.74 11.05 12.09
N VAL A 68 4.42 10.19 13.07
CA VAL A 68 5.37 9.19 13.55
C VAL A 68 5.64 8.12 12.50
N LYS A 69 4.61 7.67 11.76
CA LYS A 69 4.77 6.60 10.76
C LYS A 69 5.51 7.07 9.50
N LEU A 70 5.20 8.26 9.00
CA LEU A 70 5.75 8.77 7.75
C LEU A 70 7.09 9.49 7.96
N LEU A 71 7.21 10.30 9.02
CA LEU A 71 8.34 11.22 9.22
C LEU A 71 9.20 10.90 10.44
N ASP A 72 8.78 9.99 11.32
CA ASP A 72 9.45 9.64 12.59
C ASP A 72 9.60 10.80 13.58
N VAL A 73 8.80 11.85 13.42
CA VAL A 73 8.84 13.03 14.28
C VAL A 73 7.45 13.34 14.80
N SER A 74 7.38 13.92 15.98
CA SER A 74 6.10 14.40 16.52
C SER A 74 5.59 15.62 15.72
N PRO A 75 4.26 15.77 15.52
CA PRO A 75 3.72 16.95 14.86
C PRO A 75 4.00 18.23 15.64
N PRO A 76 4.33 19.35 14.96
CA PRO A 76 4.49 20.64 15.62
C PRO A 76 3.13 21.20 16.06
N LEU A 77 3.15 22.04 17.09
CA LEU A 77 1.93 22.66 17.65
C LEU A 77 1.15 23.48 16.61
N SER A 78 1.83 24.04 15.60
CA SER A 78 1.19 24.78 14.50
C SER A 78 0.24 23.90 13.69
N LYS A 79 0.64 22.66 13.35
CA LYS A 79 -0.20 21.72 12.60
C LYS A 79 -1.39 21.24 13.44
N ILE A 80 -1.19 21.01 14.74
CA ILE A 80 -2.27 20.64 15.67
C ILE A 80 -3.34 21.74 15.73
N LYS A 81 -2.91 23.01 15.84
CA LYS A 81 -3.83 24.16 15.87
C LYS A 81 -4.57 24.37 14.56
N ARG A 82 -3.94 24.05 13.41
CA ARG A 82 -4.61 24.08 12.10
C ARG A 82 -5.82 23.14 12.07
N ILE A 83 -5.65 21.87 12.44
CA ILE A 83 -6.77 20.90 12.48
C ILE A 83 -7.83 21.30 13.51
N GLN A 84 -7.42 21.76 14.70
CA GLN A 84 -8.36 22.16 15.75
C GLN A 84 -9.20 23.40 15.40
N GLY A 85 -8.66 24.31 14.58
CA GLY A 85 -9.33 25.54 14.15
C GLY A 85 -10.00 25.44 12.78
N ALA A 86 -9.89 24.30 12.10
CA ALA A 86 -10.42 24.11 10.75
C ALA A 86 -11.95 23.97 10.75
N SER A 87 -12.61 24.55 9.76
CA SER A 87 -14.02 24.28 9.48
C SER A 87 -14.23 22.88 8.90
N ASP A 88 -13.25 22.37 8.16
CA ASP A 88 -13.20 21.00 7.64
C ASP A 88 -11.88 20.32 8.07
N PRO A 89 -11.88 19.57 9.18
CA PRO A 89 -10.70 18.86 9.66
C PRO A 89 -10.20 17.77 8.70
N GLN A 90 -11.07 17.21 7.85
CA GLN A 90 -10.70 16.13 6.94
C GLN A 90 -9.81 16.65 5.81
N ALA A 91 -10.27 17.70 5.11
CA ALA A 91 -9.51 18.28 4.00
C ALA A 91 -8.13 18.81 4.47
N GLU A 92 -8.05 19.40 5.67
CA GLU A 92 -6.78 19.83 6.25
C GLU A 92 -5.86 18.65 6.59
N TYR A 93 -6.39 17.53 7.08
CA TYR A 93 -5.61 16.33 7.34
C TYR A 93 -5.04 15.73 6.05
N GLU A 94 -5.86 15.59 5.01
CA GLU A 94 -5.45 15.07 3.70
C GLU A 94 -4.35 15.95 3.08
N SER A 95 -4.51 17.28 3.14
CA SER A 95 -3.45 18.21 2.71
C SER A 95 -2.14 18.02 3.49
N MET A 96 -2.21 17.76 4.81
CA MET A 96 -1.00 17.50 5.61
C MET A 96 -0.35 16.14 5.31
N VAL A 97 -1.13 15.16 4.84
CA VAL A 97 -0.60 13.87 4.36
C VAL A 97 0.19 14.09 3.08
N ASP A 98 -0.34 14.87 2.14
CA ASP A 98 0.38 15.22 0.91
C ASP A 98 1.66 16.00 1.21
N GLU A 99 1.61 17.00 2.10
CA GLU A 99 2.79 17.71 2.60
C GLU A 99 3.85 16.74 3.19
N ALA A 100 3.42 15.65 3.83
CA ALA A 100 4.33 14.67 4.43
C ALA A 100 4.97 13.74 3.40
N PHE A 101 4.29 13.44 2.28
CA PHE A 101 4.86 12.67 1.19
C PHE A 101 5.88 13.47 0.38
N GLU A 102 5.71 14.79 0.30
CA GLU A 102 6.66 15.70 -0.34
C GLU A 102 7.90 16.00 0.52
N ASP A 103 7.86 15.72 1.83
CA ASP A 103 9.00 15.92 2.73
C ASP A 103 10.12 14.90 2.39
N PRO A 104 11.36 15.35 2.12
CA PRO A 104 12.47 14.46 1.77
C PRO A 104 12.80 13.42 2.86
N ARG A 105 12.40 13.66 4.11
CA ARG A 105 12.54 12.68 5.20
C ARG A 105 11.73 11.42 4.92
N PHE A 106 10.58 11.54 4.24
CA PHE A 106 9.77 10.38 3.86
C PHE A 106 10.58 9.42 3.00
N THR A 107 11.30 9.92 1.99
CA THR A 107 12.16 9.11 1.11
C THR A 107 13.21 8.34 1.92
N GLN A 108 13.87 9.01 2.87
CA GLN A 108 14.86 8.37 3.74
C GLN A 108 14.24 7.28 4.63
N ARG A 109 13.00 7.49 5.10
CA ARG A 109 12.25 6.50 5.89
C ARG A 109 11.85 5.29 5.08
N ILE A 110 11.39 5.48 3.85
CA ILE A 110 11.05 4.36 2.95
C ILE A 110 12.30 3.54 2.60
N ILE A 111 13.45 4.19 2.36
CA ILE A 111 14.72 3.48 2.17
C ILE A 111 15.07 2.65 3.40
N ARG A 112 14.92 3.22 4.61
CA ARG A 112 15.18 2.49 5.86
C ARG A 112 14.22 1.30 6.02
N TRP A 113 12.94 1.52 5.76
CA TRP A 113 11.93 0.47 5.82
C TRP A 113 12.28 -0.69 4.88
N TRP A 114 12.64 -0.41 3.62
CA TRP A 114 13.06 -1.45 2.69
C TRP A 114 14.36 -2.15 3.09
N ARG A 115 15.32 -1.43 3.68
CA ARG A 115 16.52 -2.05 4.26
C ARG A 115 16.16 -3.07 5.33
N ASP A 116 15.23 -2.72 6.22
CA ASP A 116 14.78 -3.61 7.28
C ASP A 116 13.92 -4.78 6.74
N THR A 117 13.03 -4.53 5.78
CA THR A 117 12.19 -5.55 5.11
C THR A 117 13.02 -6.57 4.34
N LEU A 118 13.97 -6.10 3.52
CA LEU A 118 14.86 -6.97 2.75
C LEU A 118 16.01 -7.53 3.58
N ARG A 119 16.15 -7.07 4.83
CA ARG A 119 17.24 -7.42 5.74
C ARG A 119 18.62 -7.12 5.12
N GLN A 120 18.69 -6.04 4.36
CA GLN A 120 19.85 -5.59 3.60
C GLN A 120 20.31 -4.22 4.09
N GLY A 121 21.62 -4.05 4.24
CA GLY A 121 22.18 -2.77 4.68
C GLY A 121 23.68 -2.72 4.53
N GLY A 122 24.18 -1.56 4.09
CA GLY A 122 25.62 -1.26 3.98
C GLY A 122 26.19 -1.48 2.58
N GLY A 123 27.00 -0.51 2.12
CA GLY A 123 27.73 -0.58 0.85
C GLY A 123 26.86 -0.99 -0.35
N ALA A 124 27.38 -1.91 -1.16
CA ALA A 124 26.71 -2.43 -2.36
C ALA A 124 25.37 -3.16 -2.09
N LEU A 125 25.13 -3.61 -0.85
CA LEU A 125 23.87 -4.25 -0.44
C LEU A 125 22.69 -3.28 -0.37
N ASN A 126 22.96 -1.97 -0.37
CA ASN A 126 21.91 -0.94 -0.32
C ASN A 126 21.19 -0.72 -1.65
N THR A 127 21.69 -1.24 -2.76
CA THR A 127 21.16 -0.95 -4.11
C THR A 127 19.73 -1.49 -4.29
N ALA A 128 19.46 -2.73 -3.85
CA ALA A 128 18.13 -3.34 -3.87
C ALA A 128 17.06 -2.59 -3.03
N PRO A 129 17.30 -2.27 -1.74
CA PRO A 129 16.31 -1.51 -0.96
C PRO A 129 16.15 -0.07 -1.47
N THR A 130 17.19 0.52 -2.07
CA THR A 130 17.09 1.86 -2.70
C THR A 130 16.23 1.81 -3.97
N PHE A 131 16.35 0.76 -4.79
CA PHE A 131 15.48 0.54 -5.94
C PHE A 131 14.01 0.35 -5.53
N ALA A 132 13.77 -0.48 -4.50
CA ALA A 132 12.42 -0.70 -3.99
C ALA A 132 11.79 0.59 -3.44
N ALA A 133 12.59 1.41 -2.77
CA ALA A 133 12.16 2.71 -2.28
C ALA A 133 11.81 3.66 -3.43
N ARG A 134 12.64 3.71 -4.47
CA ARG A 134 12.40 4.52 -5.67
C ARG A 134 11.05 4.18 -6.32
N VAL A 135 10.76 2.90 -6.52
CA VAL A 135 9.50 2.46 -7.14
C VAL A 135 8.30 3.00 -6.37
N LEU A 136 8.36 3.02 -5.03
CA LEU A 136 7.28 3.51 -4.19
C LEU A 136 7.19 5.04 -4.17
N VAL A 137 8.33 5.74 -4.03
CA VAL A 137 8.38 7.21 -3.93
C VAL A 137 8.03 7.88 -5.26
N GLU A 138 8.47 7.32 -6.38
CA GLU A 138 8.16 7.84 -7.72
C GLU A 138 6.76 7.41 -8.21
N GLY A 139 5.99 6.66 -7.41
CA GLY A 139 4.65 6.19 -7.79
C GLY A 139 4.66 5.23 -8.99
N GLN A 140 5.78 4.53 -9.21
CA GLN A 140 5.92 3.54 -10.27
C GLN A 140 5.02 2.33 -9.98
N PRO A 141 4.58 1.60 -11.02
CA PRO A 141 3.80 0.39 -10.80
C PRO A 141 4.63 -0.61 -9.97
N TYR A 142 4.04 -1.17 -8.92
CA TYR A 142 4.72 -2.08 -7.99
C TYR A 142 5.32 -3.31 -8.70
N GLN A 143 4.79 -3.68 -9.86
CA GLN A 143 5.32 -4.75 -10.72
C GLN A 143 6.76 -4.48 -11.17
N ASN A 144 7.17 -3.21 -11.28
CA ASN A 144 8.54 -2.84 -11.64
C ASN A 144 9.57 -3.32 -10.62
N LEU A 145 9.14 -3.61 -9.38
CA LEU A 145 9.99 -4.23 -8.37
C LEU A 145 10.61 -5.56 -8.85
N PHE A 146 9.88 -6.30 -9.70
CA PHE A 146 10.26 -7.64 -10.17
C PHE A 146 10.45 -7.74 -11.68
N THR A 147 10.05 -6.72 -12.44
CA THR A 147 10.05 -6.77 -13.91
C THR A 147 10.92 -5.69 -14.56
N ALA A 148 11.41 -4.71 -13.79
CA ALA A 148 12.25 -3.66 -14.36
C ALA A 148 13.57 -4.24 -14.91
N THR A 149 13.86 -3.87 -16.16
CA THR A 149 15.08 -4.28 -16.86
C THR A 149 16.19 -3.22 -16.80
N GLU A 150 15.84 -1.98 -16.47
CA GLU A 150 16.74 -0.82 -16.45
C GLU A 150 16.69 -0.11 -15.09
N ASN A 151 17.73 0.64 -14.79
CA ASN A 151 17.96 1.41 -13.56
C ASN A 151 17.75 0.61 -12.27
N THR A 152 18.15 -0.66 -12.29
CA THR A 152 17.91 -1.64 -11.22
C THR A 152 18.86 -1.51 -10.02
N CYS A 153 19.90 -0.66 -10.11
CA CYS A 153 20.86 -0.35 -9.03
C CYS A 153 20.99 1.17 -8.81
N PRO A 154 19.92 1.87 -8.40
CA PRO A 154 20.02 3.29 -8.08
C PRO A 154 20.76 3.49 -6.76
N SER A 155 21.41 4.65 -6.64
CA SER A 155 21.93 5.16 -5.37
C SER A 155 21.10 6.35 -4.90
N TYR A 156 21.04 6.56 -3.59
CA TYR A 156 20.38 7.74 -3.02
C TYR A 156 21.44 8.73 -2.56
N ASP A 157 21.37 9.95 -3.07
CA ASP A 157 22.21 11.06 -2.63
C ASP A 157 21.48 11.82 -1.51
N SER A 158 22.07 11.82 -0.31
CA SER A 158 21.49 12.49 0.86
C SER A 158 21.62 14.01 0.82
N ASP A 159 22.51 14.55 -0.01
CA ASP A 159 22.74 16.00 -0.09
C ASP A 159 21.79 16.66 -1.08
N THR A 160 21.47 15.98 -2.18
CA THR A 160 20.51 16.44 -3.19
C THR A 160 19.11 15.87 -2.99
N GLU A 161 18.93 14.90 -2.09
CA GLU A 161 17.67 14.22 -1.77
C GLU A 161 17.01 13.55 -2.99
N THR A 162 17.84 13.09 -3.93
CA THR A 162 17.39 12.48 -5.19
C THR A 162 17.91 11.06 -5.37
N PHE A 163 17.17 10.28 -6.17
CA PHE A 163 17.64 9.01 -6.70
C PHE A 163 18.54 9.25 -7.91
N VAL A 164 19.72 8.67 -7.88
CA VAL A 164 20.67 8.67 -9.00
C VAL A 164 20.54 7.33 -9.71
N ASP A 165 20.28 7.41 -11.01
CA ASP A 165 20.14 6.24 -11.88
C ASP A 165 21.43 5.43 -11.95
N GLY A 166 21.28 4.11 -11.91
CA GLY A 166 22.38 3.17 -12.02
C GLY A 166 21.88 1.80 -12.46
N ASN A 167 22.61 1.18 -13.39
CA ASN A 167 22.35 -0.17 -13.85
C ASN A 167 23.24 -1.16 -13.10
N CYS A 168 22.67 -2.29 -12.70
CA CYS A 168 23.46 -3.38 -12.13
C CYS A 168 24.23 -4.10 -13.25
N ASP A 169 25.56 -4.03 -13.27
CA ASP A 169 26.34 -4.84 -14.20
C ASP A 169 26.71 -6.20 -13.58
N ASN A 170 25.76 -7.13 -13.62
CA ASN A 170 25.92 -8.48 -13.04
C ASN A 170 25.84 -9.62 -14.07
N GLY A 171 25.95 -9.29 -15.37
CA GLY A 171 26.09 -10.27 -16.44
C GLY A 171 24.89 -11.20 -16.67
N VAL A 172 23.68 -10.82 -16.22
CA VAL A 172 22.45 -11.58 -16.49
C VAL A 172 21.88 -11.22 -17.86
N ALA A 173 21.27 -12.20 -18.54
CA ALA A 173 20.69 -11.98 -19.87
C ALA A 173 19.48 -11.03 -19.85
N VAL A 174 18.73 -11.02 -18.75
CA VAL A 174 17.60 -10.11 -18.50
C VAL A 174 17.63 -9.71 -17.02
N HIS A 175 17.56 -8.42 -16.74
CA HIS A 175 17.39 -7.93 -15.37
C HIS A 175 15.92 -7.99 -14.97
N ALA A 176 15.65 -8.38 -13.73
CA ALA A 176 14.32 -8.50 -13.13
C ALA A 176 14.32 -7.78 -11.77
N GLY A 177 14.45 -6.45 -11.80
CA GLY A 177 14.40 -5.57 -10.63
C GLY A 177 15.24 -6.05 -9.45
N VAL A 178 14.60 -6.24 -8.30
CA VAL A 178 15.25 -6.70 -7.05
C VAL A 178 15.68 -8.17 -7.13
N LEU A 179 15.07 -9.01 -7.96
CA LEU A 179 15.38 -10.46 -8.02
C LEU A 179 16.78 -10.71 -8.59
N THR A 180 17.18 -9.93 -9.59
CA THR A 180 18.52 -10.01 -10.18
C THR A 180 19.47 -8.99 -9.59
N ASN A 181 19.08 -8.22 -8.56
CA ASN A 181 19.96 -7.19 -8.02
C ASN A 181 21.18 -7.85 -7.31
N PRO A 182 22.42 -7.38 -7.55
CA PRO A 182 23.61 -7.96 -6.93
C PRO A 182 23.60 -7.84 -5.40
N GLY A 183 22.98 -6.80 -4.83
CA GLY A 183 22.82 -6.62 -3.39
C GLY A 183 21.92 -7.67 -2.75
N SER A 184 20.82 -8.06 -3.41
CA SER A 184 19.95 -9.14 -2.94
C SER A 184 20.61 -10.51 -3.14
N MET A 185 21.24 -10.73 -4.31
CA MET A 185 21.92 -12.00 -4.61
C MET A 185 23.13 -12.26 -3.70
N ALA A 186 23.86 -11.22 -3.28
CA ALA A 186 24.98 -11.30 -2.35
C ALA A 186 24.58 -11.88 -0.98
N GLN A 187 23.39 -11.59 -0.48
CA GLN A 187 22.88 -12.17 0.78
C GLN A 187 22.82 -13.70 0.75
N PHE A 188 22.74 -14.28 -0.46
CA PHE A 188 22.57 -15.71 -0.65
C PHE A 188 23.80 -16.38 -1.31
N TYR A 189 24.97 -15.73 -1.34
CA TYR A 189 26.24 -16.29 -1.87
C TYR A 189 27.01 -17.22 -0.92
N GLY A 190 26.54 -17.44 0.32
CA GLY A 190 27.19 -18.37 1.26
C GLY A 190 26.86 -19.86 1.04
N ASN A 191 27.47 -20.74 1.85
CA ASN A 191 27.29 -22.21 1.87
C ASN A 191 25.84 -22.70 2.12
N MET A 192 24.87 -21.79 2.21
CA MET A 192 23.42 -22.04 2.36
C MET A 192 22.66 -21.59 1.10
N ALA A 193 23.19 -21.87 -0.09
CA ALA A 193 22.65 -21.48 -1.39
C ALA A 193 21.19 -21.94 -1.63
N PHE A 194 20.69 -22.93 -0.87
CA PHE A 194 19.27 -23.33 -0.85
C PHE A 194 18.31 -22.16 -0.54
N ARG A 195 18.78 -21.10 0.11
CA ARG A 195 17.99 -19.89 0.39
C ARG A 195 17.76 -18.99 -0.83
N ARG A 196 18.52 -19.16 -1.93
CA ARG A 196 18.30 -18.43 -3.20
C ARG A 196 16.97 -18.79 -3.85
N VAL A 197 16.65 -20.08 -3.84
CA VAL A 197 15.40 -20.59 -4.41
C VAL A 197 14.22 -20.07 -3.59
N ARG A 198 14.38 -19.96 -2.26
CA ARG A 198 13.38 -19.37 -1.36
C ARG A 198 13.13 -17.88 -1.65
N TRP A 199 14.17 -17.10 -1.93
CA TRP A 199 14.03 -15.67 -2.30
C TRP A 199 13.22 -15.42 -3.58
N ILE A 200 13.24 -16.35 -4.54
CA ILE A 200 12.45 -16.23 -5.77
C ILE A 200 11.03 -16.82 -5.60
N GLN A 201 10.83 -17.70 -4.61
CA GLN A 201 9.57 -18.43 -4.39
C GLN A 201 8.66 -17.81 -3.31
N GLU A 202 9.19 -16.97 -2.43
CA GLU A 202 8.44 -16.20 -1.40
C GLU A 202 8.26 -14.75 -1.83
#